data_AF-A0A060BRU7-F1
#
_entry.id   AF-A0A060BRU7-F1
#
_cell.length_a   1.000
_cell.length_b   1.000
_cell.length_c   1.000
_cell.angle_alpha   90.00
_cell.angle_beta   90.00
_cell.angle_gamma   90.00
#
_symmetry.space_group_name_H-M   'P 1'
#
loop_
_entity.id
_entity.type
_entity.pdbx_description
1 polymer ?
#
loop_
_entity_poly.entity_id
_entity_poly.type
_entity_poly.pdbx_seq_one_letter_code
_entity_poly.pdbx_strand_id
1 'polypeptide(L)'
;YQVEGAWDEGGKEPSIQDIRTPFPNTSDFKVASDHFHHFKEDIALFKELGLKAYRFSIAWTRIMPYGKVSREGIKFYNDLIQ
;
A
#
# COMPACT_ATOMS: atom_id res chain seq x y z
N TYR A 1 -2.68 -0.55 -3.39
CA TYR A 1 -3.87 0.32 -3.55
C TYR A 1 -5.04 -0.15 -2.69
N GLN A 2 -5.57 -1.37 -2.84
CA GLN A 2 -6.80 -1.80 -2.13
C GLN A 2 -6.68 -1.89 -0.60
N VAL A 3 -5.47 -2.14 -0.09
CA VAL A 3 -5.23 -2.40 1.34
C VAL A 3 -4.32 -1.34 1.98
N GLU A 4 -3.33 -0.84 1.23
CA GLU A 4 -2.28 0.04 1.76
C GLU A 4 -2.81 1.37 2.29
N GLY A 5 -3.68 2.07 1.56
CA GLY A 5 -3.98 3.48 1.88
C GLY A 5 -2.78 4.39 1.66
N ALA A 6 -2.68 5.44 2.48
CA ALA A 6 -1.59 6.41 2.50
C ALA A 6 -1.26 6.95 1.10
N TRP A 7 -2.30 7.33 0.36
CA TRP A 7 -2.25 7.54 -1.10
C TRP A 7 -1.28 8.65 -1.54
N ASP A 8 -1.01 9.62 -0.67
CA ASP A 8 -0.14 10.79 -0.85
C ASP A 8 1.05 10.84 0.14
N GLU A 9 1.33 9.74 0.84
CA GLU A 9 2.43 9.62 1.80
C GLU A 9 3.57 8.73 1.28
N GLY A 10 4.73 8.80 1.95
CA GLY A 10 5.87 7.93 1.64
C GLY A 10 6.49 8.15 0.25
N GLY A 11 6.38 9.39 -0.26
CA GLY A 11 6.88 9.77 -1.58
C GLY A 11 6.11 9.18 -2.76
N LYS A 12 4.88 8.69 -2.54
CA LYS A 12 4.03 8.09 -3.58
C LYS A 12 3.46 9.14 -4.53
N GLU A 13 3.52 8.86 -5.83
CA GLU A 13 2.75 9.61 -6.83
C GLU A 13 1.28 9.13 -6.89
N PRO A 14 0.30 10.03 -7.12
CA PRO A 14 -1.07 9.63 -7.39
C PRO A 14 -1.16 8.67 -8.59
N SER A 15 -1.76 7.50 -8.37
CA SER A 15 -2.06 6.54 -9.43
C SER A 15 -3.37 6.89 -10.13
N ILE A 16 -3.66 6.22 -11.24
CA ILE A 16 -4.94 6.35 -11.95
C ILE A 16 -6.13 6.08 -11.02
N GLN A 17 -6.01 5.14 -10.08
CA GLN A 17 -7.09 4.85 -9.12
C GLN A 17 -7.29 5.98 -8.10
N ASP A 18 -6.25 6.74 -7.76
CA ASP A 18 -6.33 7.83 -6.77
C ASP A 18 -7.01 9.08 -7.35
N ILE A 19 -6.82 9.32 -8.65
CA ILE A 19 -7.35 10.51 -9.35
C ILE A 19 -8.71 10.25 -10.02
N ARG A 20 -9.07 8.99 -10.22
CA ARG A 20 -10.35 8.62 -10.83
C ARG A 20 -11.50 9.00 -9.91
N THR A 21 -12.58 9.56 -10.48
CA THR A 21 -13.84 9.75 -9.77
C THR A 21 -14.39 8.39 -9.33
N PRO A 22 -14.63 8.17 -8.01
CA PRO A 22 -15.25 6.94 -7.53
C PRO A 22 -16.62 6.71 -8.18
N PHE A 23 -17.02 5.44 -8.28
CA PHE A 23 -18.37 5.14 -8.72
C PHE A 23 -19.37 5.59 -7.65
N PRO A 24 -20.61 5.97 -8.03
CA PRO A 24 -21.64 6.32 -7.04
C PRO A 24 -21.82 5.21 -6.00
N ASN A 25 -21.96 5.59 -4.73
CA ASN A 25 -22.10 4.69 -3.58
C ASN A 25 -20.91 3.73 -3.36
N THR A 26 -19.71 4.09 -3.80
CA THR A 26 -18.46 3.37 -3.49
C THR A 26 -17.49 4.26 -2.73
N SER A 27 -16.63 3.68 -1.90
CA SER A 27 -15.55 4.43 -1.24
C SER A 27 -14.43 4.76 -2.22
N ASP A 28 -13.60 5.74 -1.85
CA ASP A 28 -12.27 5.86 -2.45
C ASP A 28 -11.28 4.83 -1.83
N PHE A 29 -10.00 4.95 -2.20
CA PHE A 29 -8.92 4.09 -1.71
C PHE A 29 -7.83 4.87 -0.97
N LYS A 30 -8.14 6.09 -0.50
CA LYS A 30 -7.14 6.97 0.10
C LYS A 30 -6.60 6.44 1.42
N VAL A 31 -7.48 5.84 2.22
CA VAL A 31 -7.17 5.24 3.52
C VAL A 31 -7.20 3.71 3.46
N ALA A 32 -8.21 3.12 2.80
CA ALA A 32 -8.39 1.66 2.72
C ALA A 32 -8.37 0.99 4.12
N SER A 33 -7.59 -0.07 4.33
CA SER A 33 -7.38 -0.71 5.63
C SER A 33 -6.18 -0.14 6.40
N ASP A 34 -5.57 0.92 5.87
CA ASP A 34 -4.38 1.58 6.42
C ASP A 34 -3.17 0.64 6.65
N HIS A 35 -3.04 -0.38 5.80
CA HIS A 35 -1.97 -1.37 5.91
C HIS A 35 -0.58 -0.72 5.77
N PHE A 36 -0.45 0.43 5.12
CA PHE A 36 0.81 1.17 5.04
C PHE A 36 1.38 1.51 6.43
N HIS A 37 0.52 1.87 7.39
CA HIS A 37 0.92 2.15 8.75
C HIS A 37 0.90 0.90 9.64
N HIS A 38 -0.06 -0.01 9.42
CA HIS A 38 -0.36 -1.11 10.33
C HIS A 38 0.19 -2.47 9.91
N PHE A 39 1.01 -2.55 8.86
CA PHE A 39 1.44 -3.85 8.30
C PHE A 39 2.09 -4.80 9.32
N LYS A 40 2.80 -4.29 10.33
CA LYS A 40 3.41 -5.12 11.37
C LYS A 40 2.37 -5.82 12.24
N GLU A 41 1.29 -5.11 12.56
CA GLU A 41 0.16 -5.62 13.34
C GLU A 41 -0.61 -6.65 12.51
N ASP A 42 -0.86 -6.34 11.24
CA ASP A 42 -1.54 -7.25 10.31
C ASP A 42 -0.75 -8.56 10.12
N ILE A 43 0.58 -8.49 9.95
CA ILE A 43 1.44 -9.69 9.86
C ILE A 43 1.40 -10.50 11.15
N ALA A 44 1.39 -9.85 12.32
CA ALA A 44 1.27 -10.55 13.59
C ALA A 44 -0.06 -11.31 13.70
N LEU A 45 -1.17 -10.69 13.27
CA LEU A 45 -2.49 -11.33 13.20
C LEU A 45 -2.51 -12.47 12.19
N PHE A 46 -1.89 -12.33 11.01
CA PHE A 46 -1.78 -13.41 10.02
C PHE A 46 -1.08 -14.63 10.61
N LYS A 47 -0.04 -14.42 11.41
CA LYS A 47 0.67 -15.48 12.13
C LYS A 47 -0.22 -16.14 13.17
N GLU A 48 -0.99 -15.37 13.95
CA GLU A 48 -1.94 -15.90 14.95
C GLU A 48 -3.02 -16.77 14.31
N LEU A 49 -3.54 -16.35 13.14
CA LEU A 49 -4.51 -17.12 12.35
C LEU A 49 -3.91 -18.35 11.66
N GLY A 50 -2.58 -18.56 11.76
CA GLY A 50 -1.90 -19.71 11.18
C GLY A 50 -1.64 -19.62 9.68
N LEU A 51 -1.78 -18.44 9.07
CA LEU A 51 -1.48 -18.23 7.64
C LEU A 51 0.00 -18.49 7.37
N LYS A 52 0.29 -19.18 6.26
CA LYS A 52 1.65 -19.57 5.86
C LYS A 52 2.18 -18.81 4.65
N ALA A 53 1.31 -18.10 3.95
CA ALA A 53 1.65 -17.31 2.79
C ALA A 53 0.85 -16.02 2.81
N TYR A 54 1.52 -14.90 2.51
CA TYR A 54 0.92 -13.60 2.32
C TYR A 54 1.21 -13.13 0.90
N ARG A 55 0.15 -12.91 0.12
CA ARG A 55 0.25 -12.40 -1.25
C ARG A 55 -0.09 -10.92 -1.26
N PHE A 56 0.86 -10.10 -1.67
CA PHE A 56 0.67 -8.67 -1.86
C PHE A 56 1.12 -8.23 -3.26
N SER A 57 0.92 -6.97 -3.57
CA SER A 57 1.38 -6.34 -4.81
C SER A 57 2.19 -5.11 -4.47
N ILE A 58 3.17 -4.79 -5.31
CA ILE A 58 3.98 -3.58 -5.17
C ILE A 58 3.30 -2.45 -5.94
N ALA A 59 3.01 -1.34 -5.27
CA ALA A 59 2.48 -0.15 -5.90
C ALA A 59 3.58 0.52 -6.73
N TRP A 60 3.44 0.49 -8.06
CA TRP A 60 4.41 1.08 -8.98
C TRP A 60 4.72 2.54 -8.66
N THR A 61 3.69 3.33 -8.32
CA THR A 61 3.84 4.76 -8.02
C THR A 61 4.54 5.04 -6.67
N ARG A 62 4.79 4.03 -5.84
CA ARG A 62 5.70 4.12 -4.68
C ARG A 62 7.15 3.83 -5.08
N ILE A 63 7.41 2.97 -6.06
CA ILE A 63 8.77 2.57 -6.48
C ILE A 63 9.34 3.54 -7.52
N MET A 64 8.53 3.96 -8.49
CA MET A 64 8.92 4.81 -9.61
C MET A 64 8.08 6.11 -9.69
N PRO A 65 7.89 6.87 -8.58
CA PRO A 65 7.15 8.13 -8.64
C PRO A 65 7.81 9.10 -9.62
N TYR A 66 7.02 9.68 -10.52
CA TYR A 66 7.47 10.63 -11.54
C TYR A 66 8.66 10.11 -12.38
N GLY A 67 8.72 8.79 -12.60
CA GLY A 67 9.77 8.13 -13.37
C GLY A 67 11.13 8.03 -12.65
N LYS A 68 11.21 8.34 -11.35
CA LYS A 68 12.45 8.22 -10.56
C LYS A 68 12.29 7.16 -9.49
N VAL A 69 13.36 6.41 -9.24
CA VAL A 69 13.38 5.39 -8.18
C VAL A 69 13.25 6.06 -6.80
N SER A 70 12.27 5.62 -6.00
CA SER A 70 12.08 6.05 -4.61
C SER A 70 12.73 5.08 -3.63
N ARG A 71 13.70 5.57 -2.87
CA ARG A 71 14.32 4.80 -1.78
C ARG A 71 13.35 4.54 -0.63
N GLU A 72 12.43 5.47 -0.39
CA GLU A 72 11.44 5.36 0.67
C GLU A 72 10.39 4.28 0.35
N GLY A 73 9.89 4.26 -0.88
CA GLY A 73 8.98 3.20 -1.34
C GLY A 73 9.64 1.82 -1.29
N ILE A 74 10.91 1.71 -1.72
CA ILE A 74 11.69 0.47 -1.59
C ILE A 74 11.83 0.07 -0.12
N LYS A 75 12.12 1.02 0.77
CA LYS A 75 12.24 0.75 2.20
C LYS A 75 10.95 0.19 2.78
N PHE A 76 9.79 0.76 2.44
CA PHE A 76 8.49 0.25 2.90
C PHE A 76 8.29 -1.23 2.53
N TYR A 77 8.51 -1.61 1.26
CA TYR A 77 8.35 -3.01 0.86
C TYR A 77 9.42 -3.94 1.43
N ASN A 78 10.65 -3.46 1.64
CA ASN A 78 11.67 -4.23 2.35
C ASN A 78 11.24 -4.49 3.80
N ASP A 79 10.74 -3.47 4.51
CA ASP A 79 10.25 -3.61 5.88
C ASP A 79 9.03 -4.54 5.96
N LEU A 80 8.19 -4.58 4.92
CA LEU A 80 7.04 -5.50 4.84
C LEU A 80 7.46 -6.97 4.63
N ILE A 81 8.58 -7.22 3.95
CA ILE A 81 9.07 -8.56 3.60
C ILE A 81 9.90 -9.19 4.72
N GLN A 82 10.68 -8.38 5.45
CA GLN A 82 11.59 -8.82 6.52
C GLN A 82 10.84 -9.20 7.80
#